data_AF-A0A7S3AL81-F1
#
_entry.id   AF-A0A7S3AL81-F1
#
_cell.length_a   1.000
_cell.length_b   1.000
_cell.length_c   1.000
_cell.angle_alpha   90.00
_cell.angle_beta   90.00
_cell.angle_gamma   90.00
#
_symmetry.space_group_name_H-M   'P 1'
#
loop_
_entity.id
_entity.type
_entity.pdbx_description
1 polymer ?
#
loop_
_entity_poly.entity_id
_entity_poly.type
_entity_poly.pdbx_seq_one_letter_code
_entity_poly.pdbx_strand_id
1 'polypeptide(L)'
;KATTSAPTTSPTSKATTSAPTTSPTPAATSAPTAGPVSTVSSPPPPPFSLTSFGESMAATVLVKIDGEDQGTGTLFALSGNQQRGELTTPSIPPFGAYAGRPMYQITIGGDTAGDEITFVFVENGVTFELDTTFSFEIN
;
A
#
# COMPACT_ATOMS: atom_id res chain seq x y z
N LYS A 1 25.76 -50.86 -43.09
CA LYS A 1 25.41 -49.67 -43.92
C LYS A 1 24.84 -48.65 -42.92
N ALA A 2 25.66 -47.73 -42.40
CA ALA A 2 25.74 -46.32 -42.81
C ALA A 2 24.39 -45.61 -42.56
N THR A 3 24.22 -44.47 -41.86
CA THR A 3 25.12 -43.37 -41.42
C THR A 3 24.21 -42.27 -40.79
N THR A 4 24.68 -41.53 -39.76
CA THR A 4 24.60 -40.03 -39.64
C THR A 4 23.19 -39.37 -39.51
N SER A 5 22.82 -38.40 -38.66
CA SER A 5 23.38 -37.48 -37.62
C SER A 5 22.19 -36.78 -36.92
N ALA A 6 22.12 -36.61 -35.58
CA ALA A 6 22.54 -35.47 -34.71
C ALA A 6 21.77 -34.13 -34.93
N PRO A 7 21.77 -33.11 -34.03
CA PRO A 7 21.77 -33.04 -32.54
C PRO A 7 20.73 -31.99 -32.00
N THR A 8 20.48 -31.78 -30.70
CA THR A 8 21.22 -30.82 -29.85
C THR A 8 20.72 -30.87 -28.40
N THR A 9 21.70 -30.90 -27.50
CA THR A 9 21.67 -30.98 -26.05
C THR A 9 21.72 -29.60 -25.39
N SER A 10 21.13 -29.47 -24.19
CA SER A 10 21.81 -28.84 -23.04
C SER A 10 21.05 -29.11 -21.74
N PRO A 11 21.66 -29.87 -20.81
CA PRO A 11 21.34 -29.81 -19.40
C PRO A 11 22.53 -29.28 -18.56
N THR A 12 22.19 -28.79 -17.37
CA THR A 12 22.98 -28.86 -16.13
C THR A 12 23.92 -27.72 -15.74
N SER A 13 23.67 -27.24 -14.51
CA SER A 13 24.47 -26.48 -13.56
C SER A 13 25.95 -26.88 -13.46
N LYS A 14 26.81 -25.94 -13.05
CA LYS A 14 28.00 -26.26 -12.21
C LYS A 14 28.59 -25.04 -11.50
N ALA A 15 28.94 -25.28 -10.23
CA ALA A 15 29.73 -24.42 -9.35
C ALA A 15 31.24 -24.51 -9.64
N THR A 16 32.02 -23.48 -9.28
CA THR A 16 33.48 -23.59 -9.00
C THR A 16 34.00 -22.47 -8.08
N THR A 17 35.02 -22.81 -7.29
CA THR A 17 35.66 -22.15 -6.14
C THR A 17 37.08 -21.59 -6.45
N SER A 18 37.50 -20.54 -5.71
CA SER A 18 38.86 -20.23 -5.14
C SER A 18 40.01 -19.43 -5.87
N ALA A 19 40.43 -18.29 -5.23
CA ALA A 19 41.77 -17.65 -4.95
C ALA A 19 42.74 -17.19 -6.11
N PRO A 20 43.80 -16.30 -5.92
CA PRO A 20 44.46 -15.71 -4.73
C PRO A 20 44.80 -14.17 -4.75
N THR A 21 45.54 -13.70 -3.72
CA THR A 21 46.02 -12.34 -3.32
C THR A 21 47.15 -11.69 -4.14
N THR A 22 47.15 -10.35 -4.32
CA THR A 22 48.33 -9.45 -4.19
C THR A 22 47.92 -7.96 -4.07
N SER A 23 48.56 -7.23 -3.13
CA SER A 23 48.45 -5.78 -2.88
C SER A 23 49.55 -5.03 -3.67
N PRO A 24 49.34 -3.76 -4.08
CA PRO A 24 49.97 -2.66 -3.33
C PRO A 24 49.16 -1.34 -3.26
N THR A 25 49.24 -0.68 -2.09
CA THR A 25 49.07 0.77 -1.82
C THR A 25 50.47 1.42 -1.91
N PRO A 26 50.75 2.74 -2.21
CA PRO A 26 49.95 3.97 -1.99
C PRO A 26 49.99 5.07 -3.09
N ALA A 27 48.95 5.93 -3.14
CA ALA A 27 49.12 7.37 -3.42
C ALA A 27 47.93 8.15 -2.84
N ALA A 28 48.18 8.94 -1.80
CA ALA A 28 47.27 9.96 -1.32
C ALA A 28 47.12 11.07 -2.37
N THR A 29 45.91 11.63 -2.55
CA THR A 29 45.67 13.09 -2.66
C THR A 29 44.16 13.38 -2.77
N SER A 30 43.72 14.29 -1.89
CA SER A 30 42.45 15.05 -1.84
C SER A 30 41.12 14.31 -1.63
N ALA A 31 40.66 14.30 -0.38
CA ALA A 31 39.25 14.23 -0.02
C ALA A 31 38.49 15.42 -0.65
N PRO A 32 37.32 15.22 -1.29
CA PRO A 32 36.42 16.33 -1.53
C PRO A 32 35.82 16.75 -0.19
N THR A 33 36.02 18.03 0.14
CA THR A 33 35.37 18.75 1.23
C THR A 33 33.87 18.43 1.26
N ALA A 34 33.41 17.89 2.39
CA ALA A 34 31.98 17.78 2.69
C ALA A 34 31.39 19.20 2.71
N GLY A 35 30.73 19.59 1.63
CA GLY A 35 29.80 20.71 1.67
C GLY A 35 28.66 20.37 2.64
N PRO A 36 28.03 21.35 3.30
CA PRO A 36 26.89 21.08 4.16
C PRO A 36 25.81 20.37 3.32
N VAL A 37 25.41 19.19 3.76
CA VAL A 37 24.22 18.51 3.26
C VAL A 37 23.04 19.43 3.54
N SER A 38 22.59 20.17 2.54
CA SER A 38 21.29 20.84 2.61
C SER A 38 20.25 19.73 2.74
N THR A 39 19.71 19.53 3.93
CA THR A 39 18.53 18.71 4.15
C THR A 39 17.40 19.35 3.36
N VAL A 40 17.05 18.75 2.22
CA VAL A 40 15.84 19.11 1.48
C VAL A 40 14.66 18.74 2.38
N SER A 41 14.18 19.71 3.15
CA SER A 41 12.93 19.60 3.88
C SER A 41 11.82 19.65 2.84
N SER A 42 11.42 18.48 2.32
CA SER A 42 10.25 18.39 1.47
C SER A 42 9.02 18.82 2.30
N PRO A 43 8.16 19.70 1.80
CA PRO A 43 6.93 20.05 2.49
C PRO A 43 6.09 18.77 2.71
N PRO A 44 5.32 18.70 3.82
CA PRO A 44 4.43 17.59 4.07
C PRO A 44 3.38 17.50 2.95
N PRO A 45 2.89 16.29 2.63
CA PRO A 45 1.85 16.10 1.65
C PRO A 45 0.57 16.84 2.07
N PRO A 46 -0.25 17.31 1.11
CA PRO A 46 -1.53 17.92 1.42
C PRO A 46 -2.49 16.91 2.08
N PRO A 47 -3.41 17.36 2.94
CA PRO A 47 -4.44 16.50 3.52
C PRO A 47 -5.44 16.04 2.45
N PHE A 48 -6.08 14.89 2.70
CA PHE A 48 -7.16 14.38 1.85
C PHE A 48 -8.33 15.37 1.78
N SER A 49 -8.90 15.55 0.59
CA SER A 49 -10.02 16.48 0.34
C SER A 49 -11.02 15.86 -0.65
N LEU A 50 -12.28 15.73 -0.23
CA LEU A 50 -13.37 15.20 -1.06
C LEU A 50 -13.69 16.06 -2.28
N THR A 51 -13.41 17.37 -2.22
CA THR A 51 -13.65 18.31 -3.33
C THR A 51 -12.74 18.08 -4.54
N SER A 52 -11.74 17.19 -4.40
CA SER A 52 -10.86 16.79 -5.49
C SER A 52 -11.51 15.81 -6.46
N PHE A 53 -12.70 15.30 -6.13
CA PHE A 53 -13.45 14.32 -6.93
C PHE A 53 -14.73 14.94 -7.47
N GLY A 54 -15.12 14.55 -8.69
CA GLY A 54 -16.35 15.03 -9.31
C GLY A 54 -17.61 14.42 -8.69
N GLU A 55 -17.50 13.18 -8.22
CA GLU A 55 -18.61 12.38 -7.70
C GLU A 55 -18.32 11.86 -6.30
N SER A 56 -19.37 11.45 -5.58
CA SER A 56 -19.22 10.84 -4.25
C SER A 56 -20.30 9.81 -3.95
N MET A 57 -19.95 8.82 -3.13
CA MET A 57 -20.87 7.87 -2.53
C MET A 57 -20.65 7.80 -1.02
N ALA A 58 -21.65 7.33 -0.28
CA ALA A 58 -21.54 7.08 1.16
C ALA A 58 -21.66 5.57 1.44
N ALA A 59 -20.79 5.06 2.30
CA ALA A 59 -20.81 3.67 2.75
C ALA A 59 -20.87 3.60 4.27
N THR A 60 -21.52 2.55 4.79
CA THR A 60 -21.54 2.25 6.22
C THR A 60 -20.82 0.94 6.46
N VAL A 61 -19.71 0.99 7.20
CA VAL A 61 -18.78 -0.13 7.37
C VAL A 61 -18.65 -0.48 8.86
N LEU A 62 -18.75 -1.78 9.15
CA LEU A 62 -18.38 -2.36 10.44
C LEU A 62 -17.03 -3.04 10.26
N VAL A 63 -16.00 -2.52 10.92
CA VAL A 63 -14.65 -3.09 10.84
C VAL A 63 -14.54 -4.20 11.88
N LYS A 64 -14.16 -5.40 11.43
CA LYS A 64 -13.89 -6.54 12.30
C LYS A 64 -12.48 -7.07 12.06
N ILE A 65 -11.69 -7.15 13.13
CA ILE A 65 -10.36 -7.76 13.13
C ILE A 65 -10.40 -8.89 14.14
N ASP A 66 -10.03 -10.10 13.72
CA ASP A 66 -10.10 -11.32 14.53
C ASP A 66 -11.48 -11.57 15.20
N GLY A 67 -12.55 -11.08 14.56
CA GLY A 67 -13.93 -11.21 15.04
C GLY A 67 -14.41 -10.10 15.97
N GLU A 68 -13.54 -9.20 16.41
CA GLU A 68 -13.87 -8.07 17.29
C GLU A 68 -14.17 -6.79 16.50
N ASP A 69 -15.23 -6.09 16.89
CA ASP A 69 -15.62 -4.81 16.29
C ASP A 69 -14.63 -3.70 16.69
N GLN A 70 -14.02 -3.06 15.70
CA GLN A 70 -13.01 -2.03 15.93
C GLN A 70 -13.63 -0.65 16.08
N GLY A 71 -13.32 0.05 17.17
CA GLY A 71 -13.82 1.39 17.47
C GLY A 71 -12.76 2.49 17.48
N THR A 72 -11.49 2.11 17.33
CA THR A 72 -10.33 3.00 17.41
C THR A 72 -9.44 2.78 16.20
N GLY A 73 -9.18 3.85 15.45
CA GLY A 73 -8.38 3.77 14.22
C GLY A 73 -9.03 4.53 13.07
N THR A 74 -8.32 4.59 11.95
CA THR A 74 -8.75 5.28 10.74
C THR A 74 -9.11 4.28 9.66
N LEU A 75 -10.32 4.38 9.14
CA LEU A 75 -10.77 3.67 7.95
C LEU A 75 -10.42 4.49 6.71
N PHE A 76 -9.73 3.87 5.76
CA PHE A 76 -9.43 4.43 4.45
C PHE A 76 -10.18 3.65 3.38
N ALA A 77 -10.75 4.39 2.42
CA ALA A 77 -11.25 3.82 1.17
C ALA A 77 -10.22 4.09 0.07
N LEU A 78 -9.83 3.06 -0.66
CA LEU A 78 -8.84 3.11 -1.72
C LEU A 78 -9.45 2.64 -3.03
N SER A 79 -8.99 3.24 -4.13
CA SER A 79 -9.15 2.67 -5.47
C SER A 79 -7.76 2.44 -6.05
N GLY A 80 -7.34 1.18 -6.13
CA GLY A 80 -5.93 0.83 -6.35
C GLY A 80 -5.04 1.43 -5.25
N ASN A 81 -4.15 2.36 -5.63
CA ASN A 81 -3.26 3.08 -4.69
C ASN A 81 -3.74 4.49 -4.33
N GLN A 82 -4.90 4.92 -4.83
CA GLN A 82 -5.40 6.28 -4.60
C GLN A 82 -6.38 6.31 -3.44
N GLN A 83 -6.15 7.19 -2.47
CA GLN A 83 -7.08 7.45 -1.37
C GLN A 83 -8.33 8.16 -1.90
N ARG A 84 -9.49 7.55 -1.65
CA ARG A 84 -10.82 8.02 -2.05
C ARG A 84 -11.68 8.43 -0.87
N GLY A 85 -11.34 8.00 0.34
CA GLY A 85 -12.07 8.36 1.56
C GLY A 85 -11.23 8.12 2.79
N GLU A 86 -11.54 8.84 3.87
CA GLU A 86 -10.91 8.70 5.18
C GLU A 86 -11.94 9.01 6.27
N LEU A 87 -11.99 8.18 7.31
CA LEU A 87 -12.80 8.44 8.49
C LEU A 87 -12.15 7.85 9.75
N THR A 88 -11.86 8.70 10.73
CA THR A 88 -11.25 8.31 12.02
C THR A 88 -12.27 8.12 13.14
N THR A 89 -13.43 8.77 13.05
CA THR A 89 -14.43 8.74 14.12
C THR A 89 -15.64 7.91 13.71
N PRO A 90 -15.81 6.69 14.28
CA PRO A 90 -17.02 5.93 14.08
C PRO A 90 -18.20 6.55 14.82
N SER A 91 -19.39 6.28 14.33
CA SER A 91 -20.65 6.51 15.02
C SER A 91 -21.03 5.29 15.87
N ILE A 92 -21.65 5.50 17.04
CA ILE A 92 -22.14 4.42 17.89
C ILE A 92 -23.64 4.62 18.09
N PRO A 93 -24.49 3.84 17.42
CA PRO A 93 -25.94 4.01 17.54
C PRO A 93 -26.42 3.56 18.93
N PRO A 94 -27.38 4.27 19.53
CA PRO A 94 -27.87 3.96 20.88
C PRO A 94 -28.95 2.86 20.91
N PHE A 95 -29.47 2.44 19.76
CA PHE A 95 -30.51 1.41 19.64
C PHE A 95 -30.46 0.70 18.27
N GLY A 96 -31.25 -0.36 18.13
CA GLY A 96 -31.33 -1.18 16.92
C GLY A 96 -30.36 -2.36 16.93
N ALA A 97 -30.32 -3.11 15.83
CA ALA A 97 -29.51 -4.34 15.71
C ALA A 97 -27.98 -4.10 15.80
N TYR A 98 -27.55 -2.85 15.60
CA TYR A 98 -26.16 -2.42 15.69
C TYR A 98 -25.87 -1.57 16.94
N ALA A 99 -26.79 -1.51 17.90
CA ALA A 99 -26.63 -0.71 19.12
C ALA A 99 -25.30 -1.03 19.83
N GLY A 100 -24.56 0.01 20.20
CA GLY A 100 -23.27 -0.13 20.89
C GLY A 100 -22.11 -0.59 20.01
N ARG A 101 -22.32 -0.81 18.71
CA ARG A 101 -21.25 -1.23 17.78
C ARG A 101 -20.70 -0.02 17.02
N PRO A 102 -19.37 0.13 16.86
CA PRO A 102 -18.77 1.22 16.10
C PRO A 102 -19.03 1.06 14.60
N MET A 103 -19.63 2.08 13.98
CA MET A 103 -19.98 2.09 12.56
C MET A 103 -19.32 3.29 11.86
N TYR A 104 -18.50 3.00 10.85
CA TYR A 104 -17.82 3.99 10.03
C TYR A 104 -18.72 4.39 8.86
N GLN A 105 -19.25 5.62 8.91
CA GLN A 105 -20.07 6.21 7.85
C GLN A 105 -19.20 7.06 6.93
N ILE A 106 -18.46 6.39 6.05
CA ILE A 106 -17.43 7.01 5.23
C ILE A 106 -18.02 7.56 3.93
N THR A 107 -17.57 8.76 3.55
CA THR A 107 -17.82 9.33 2.22
C THR A 107 -16.62 9.04 1.33
N ILE A 108 -16.88 8.56 0.13
CA ILE A 108 -15.90 8.06 -0.83
C ILE A 108 -16.06 8.90 -2.09
N GLY A 109 -15.01 9.62 -2.49
CA GLY A 109 -14.96 10.35 -3.74
C GLY A 109 -14.62 9.44 -4.92
N GLY A 110 -15.17 9.74 -6.09
CA GLY A 110 -14.89 9.03 -7.32
C GLY A 110 -15.06 9.93 -8.53
N ASP A 111 -14.66 9.44 -9.69
CA ASP A 111 -14.76 10.19 -10.95
C ASP A 111 -15.51 9.39 -12.03
N THR A 112 -15.46 8.05 -11.95
CA THR A 112 -16.10 7.15 -12.91
C THR A 112 -16.82 6.02 -12.15
N ALA A 113 -18.00 5.62 -12.64
CA ALA A 113 -18.67 4.43 -12.14
C ALA A 113 -17.88 3.16 -12.50
N GLY A 114 -17.91 2.17 -11.62
CA GLY A 114 -17.22 0.89 -11.78
C GLY A 114 -15.83 0.83 -11.15
N ASP A 115 -15.32 1.94 -10.57
CA ASP A 115 -14.07 1.92 -9.81
C ASP A 115 -14.17 0.93 -8.65
N GLU A 116 -13.17 0.05 -8.53
CA GLU A 116 -13.11 -0.89 -7.43
C GLU A 116 -12.62 -0.18 -6.16
N ILE A 117 -13.41 -0.27 -5.09
CA ILE A 117 -13.13 0.30 -3.79
C ILE A 117 -12.78 -0.80 -2.80
N THR A 118 -11.57 -0.73 -2.27
CA THR A 118 -11.09 -1.57 -1.18
C THR A 118 -10.98 -0.74 0.09
N PHE A 119 -11.05 -1.40 1.24
CA PHE A 119 -10.91 -0.75 2.53
C PHE A 119 -9.67 -1.21 3.27
N VAL A 120 -9.04 -0.25 3.95
CA VAL A 120 -7.89 -0.49 4.80
C VAL A 120 -8.15 0.18 6.14
N PHE A 121 -7.88 -0.52 7.23
CA PHE A 121 -7.99 0.01 8.57
C PHE A 121 -6.60 0.19 9.18
N VAL A 122 -6.33 1.37 9.74
CA VAL A 122 -5.07 1.65 10.42
C VAL A 122 -5.33 1.95 11.88
N GLU A 123 -4.73 1.14 12.76
CA GLU A 123 -4.78 1.33 14.19
C GLU A 123 -3.36 1.26 14.77
N ASN A 124 -2.98 2.25 15.57
CA ASN A 124 -1.65 2.33 16.20
C ASN A 124 -0.47 2.17 15.22
N GLY A 125 -0.65 2.61 13.96
CA GLY A 125 0.35 2.50 12.90
C GLY A 125 0.44 1.11 12.25
N VAL A 126 -0.42 0.17 12.64
CA VAL A 126 -0.56 -1.14 11.99
C VAL A 126 -1.69 -1.06 10.97
N THR A 127 -1.41 -1.56 9.77
CA THR A 127 -2.33 -1.57 8.64
C THR A 127 -2.99 -2.94 8.49
N PHE A 128 -4.32 -2.97 8.44
CA PHE A 128 -5.13 -4.15 8.22
C PHE A 128 -5.90 -3.98 6.90
N GLU A 129 -5.60 -4.82 5.91
CA GLU A 129 -6.37 -4.88 4.68
C GLU A 129 -7.68 -5.62 4.95
N LEU A 130 -8.81 -5.06 4.49
CA LEU A 130 -10.12 -5.67 4.65
C LEU A 130 -10.50 -6.34 3.34
N ASP A 131 -10.89 -7.62 3.38
CA ASP A 131 -11.26 -8.42 2.20
C ASP A 131 -12.56 -7.98 1.51
N THR A 132 -13.17 -6.87 1.94
CA THR A 132 -14.43 -6.39 1.37
C THR A 132 -14.16 -5.38 0.27
N THR A 133 -14.64 -5.72 -0.92
CA THR A 133 -14.54 -4.88 -2.12
C THR A 133 -15.92 -4.45 -2.57
N PHE A 134 -16.06 -3.18 -2.97
CA PHE A 134 -17.28 -2.63 -3.55
C PHE A 134 -17.01 -1.98 -4.90
N SER A 135 -17.99 -1.99 -5.79
CA SER A 135 -17.96 -1.17 -7.00
C SER A 135 -18.51 0.22 -6.69
N PHE A 136 -17.78 1.26 -7.07
CA PHE A 136 -18.25 2.63 -7.00
C PHE A 136 -19.37 2.83 -8.03
N GLU A 137 -20.49 3.40 -7.61
CA GLU A 137 -21.64 3.65 -8.47
C GLU A 137 -22.01 5.13 -8.45
N ILE A 138 -22.39 5.65 -9.62
CA ILE A 138 -22.95 7.00 -9.78
C ILE A 138 -24.44 6.82 -10.03
N ASN A 139 -25.28 7.53 -9.27
CA ASN A 139 -26.75 7.46 -9.36
C ASN A 139 -27.32 8.49 -10.34
#